data_AF-A0A8H3HFY3-F1
#
_entry.id   AF-A0A8H3HFY3-F1
#
_cell.length_a   1.000
_cell.length_b   1.000
_cell.length_c   1.000
_cell.angle_alpha   90.00
_cell.angle_beta   90.00
_cell.angle_gamma   90.00
#
_symmetry.space_group_name_H-M   'P 1'
#
loop_
_entity.id
_entity.type
_entity.pdbx_description
1 polymer ?
#
loop_
_entity_poly.entity_id
_entity_poly.type
_entity_poly.pdbx_seq_one_letter_code
_entity_poly.pdbx_strand_id
1 'polypeptide(L)'
;MASANIFTRIYTPSSGSLFRDQLNIWCDRVHIGHIRFSTNKSSYRDSHGHQLYEAIPIFPGIIDLRSIGRVGVQYDEKVVLNLAGSDVVGWGTSTRKAEEDAAQRLLSSGYYCFY
;
A
#
# COMPACT_ATOMS: atom_id res chain seq x y z
N MET A 1 -2.78 -22.26 27.51
CA MET A 1 -2.52 -20.91 27.00
C MET A 1 -2.16 -21.05 25.53
N ALA A 2 -3.07 -20.72 24.62
CA ALA A 2 -2.84 -20.88 23.20
C ALA A 2 -1.86 -19.80 22.73
N SER A 3 -0.69 -20.21 22.26
CA SER A 3 0.26 -19.34 21.58
C SER A 3 -0.41 -18.80 20.32
N ALA A 4 -0.70 -17.49 20.30
CA ALA A 4 -1.09 -16.83 19.06
C ALA A 4 0.05 -17.01 18.07
N ASN A 5 -0.15 -17.86 17.07
CA ASN A 5 0.79 -18.03 15.98
C ASN A 5 0.90 -16.67 15.28
N ILE A 6 2.00 -15.96 15.57
CA ILE A 6 2.42 -14.81 14.79
C ILE A 6 2.56 -15.35 13.37
N PHE A 7 1.71 -14.91 12.45
CA PHE A 7 1.80 -15.31 11.05
C PHE A 7 3.08 -14.70 10.46
N THR A 8 4.19 -15.41 10.62
CA THR A 8 5.57 -15.03 10.24
C THR A 8 5.88 -15.25 8.75
N ARG A 9 4.86 -15.47 7.91
CA ARG A 9 5.12 -15.55 6.47
C ARG A 9 5.16 -14.14 5.92
N ILE A 10 6.39 -13.67 5.66
CA ILE A 10 6.70 -12.57 4.74
C ILE A 10 5.78 -12.77 3.53
N TYR A 11 4.84 -11.85 3.33
CA TYR A 11 3.97 -11.90 2.18
C TYR A 11 4.86 -11.88 0.94
N THR A 12 4.91 -13.02 0.23
CA THR A 12 5.73 -13.16 -0.97
C THR A 12 4.80 -12.88 -2.14
N PRO A 13 4.90 -11.71 -2.77
CA PRO A 13 4.04 -11.35 -3.87
C PRO A 13 4.13 -12.39 -5.01
N SER A 14 3.00 -12.89 -5.48
CA SER A 14 2.95 -13.83 -6.61
C SER A 14 3.05 -13.08 -7.93
N SER A 15 3.98 -13.48 -8.79
CA SER A 15 4.29 -12.85 -10.07
C SER A 15 3.16 -12.89 -11.12
N GLY A 16 2.05 -13.58 -10.84
CA GLY A 16 0.88 -13.67 -11.73
C GLY A 16 -0.34 -12.81 -11.35
N SER A 17 -0.30 -12.08 -10.23
CA SER A 17 -1.43 -11.28 -9.72
C SER A 17 -1.19 -9.78 -9.80
N LEU A 18 -2.25 -8.99 -10.00
CA LEU A 18 -2.20 -7.53 -9.93
C LEU A 18 -1.77 -7.07 -8.52
N PHE A 19 -0.91 -6.06 -8.42
CA PHE A 19 -0.31 -5.62 -7.16
C PHE A 19 -1.36 -5.11 -6.17
N ARG A 20 -2.44 -4.52 -6.68
CA ARG A 20 -3.59 -4.12 -5.88
C ARG A 20 -4.26 -5.32 -5.19
N ASP A 21 -4.49 -6.41 -5.91
CA ASP A 21 -5.14 -7.61 -5.37
C ASP A 21 -4.26 -8.27 -4.31
N GLN A 22 -2.95 -8.22 -4.52
CA GLN A 22 -1.96 -8.70 -3.58
C GLN A 22 -2.00 -7.97 -2.23
N LEU A 23 -2.09 -6.64 -2.27
CA LEU A 23 -2.30 -5.83 -1.08
C LEU A 23 -3.64 -6.11 -0.41
N ASN A 24 -4.71 -6.32 -1.18
CA ASN A 24 -6.02 -6.64 -0.62
C ASN A 24 -6.03 -8.01 0.08
N ILE A 25 -5.38 -9.03 -0.51
CA ILE A 25 -5.19 -10.33 0.15
C ILE A 25 -4.45 -10.16 1.47
N TRP A 26 -3.43 -9.29 1.51
CA TRP A 26 -2.74 -8.98 2.75
C TRP A 26 -3.65 -8.26 3.76
N CYS A 27 -4.41 -7.25 3.32
CA CYS A 27 -5.39 -6.54 4.14
C CYS A 27 -6.40 -7.50 4.79
N ASP A 28 -6.93 -8.45 4.01
CA ASP A 28 -7.87 -9.46 4.48
C ASP A 28 -7.26 -10.35 5.58
N ARG A 29 -5.98 -10.73 5.43
CA ARG A 29 -5.26 -11.57 6.40
C ARG A 29 -5.03 -10.88 7.74
N VAL A 30 -4.81 -9.56 7.73
CA VAL A 30 -4.59 -8.77 8.95
C VAL A 30 -5.88 -8.09 9.44
N HIS A 31 -7.03 -8.42 8.83
CA HIS A 31 -8.35 -7.89 9.17
C HIS A 31 -8.46 -6.37 9.13
N ILE A 32 -7.86 -5.73 8.12
CA ILE A 32 -8.02 -4.31 7.84
C ILE A 32 -8.79 -4.09 6.54
N GLY A 33 -9.36 -2.90 6.38
CA GLY A 33 -10.05 -2.56 5.14
C GLY A 33 -9.08 -2.47 3.95
N HIS A 34 -9.57 -2.89 2.78
CA HIS A 34 -8.85 -2.86 1.50
C HIS A 34 -8.22 -1.51 1.16
N ILE A 35 -7.13 -1.57 0.38
CA ILE A 35 -6.45 -0.37 -0.11
C ILE A 35 -7.39 0.44 -0.99
N ARG A 36 -7.33 1.76 -0.84
CA ARG A 36 -8.01 2.71 -1.73
C ARG A 36 -6.96 3.59 -2.39
N PHE A 37 -7.32 4.26 -3.46
CA PHE A 37 -6.45 5.20 -4.15
C PHE A 37 -7.18 6.52 -4.34
N SER A 38 -6.45 7.61 -4.11
CA SER A 38 -6.84 8.93 -4.56
C SER A 38 -6.15 9.16 -5.90
N THR A 39 -6.91 9.15 -6.99
CA THR A 39 -6.35 9.25 -8.34
C THR A 39 -6.75 10.59 -8.95
N ASN A 40 -5.76 11.41 -9.27
CA ASN A 40 -5.95 12.73 -9.85
C ASN A 40 -5.40 12.78 -11.28
N LYS A 41 -5.98 13.66 -12.09
CA LYS A 41 -5.36 14.03 -13.37
C LYS A 41 -4.16 14.90 -13.06
N SER A 42 -3.01 14.51 -13.59
CA SER A 42 -1.80 15.29 -13.46
C SER A 42 -1.79 16.46 -14.46
N SER A 43 -0.92 17.45 -14.29
CA SER A 43 -0.54 18.36 -15.38
C SER A 43 0.54 17.76 -16.29
N TYR A 44 1.17 16.66 -15.87
CA TYR A 44 2.26 16.00 -16.61
C TYR A 44 1.75 15.12 -17.76
N ARG A 45 2.60 14.99 -18.78
CA ARG A 45 2.39 14.14 -19.94
C ARG A 45 3.58 13.20 -20.14
N ASP A 46 3.35 12.06 -20.77
CA ASP A 46 4.43 11.15 -21.15
C ASP A 46 5.25 11.69 -22.34
N SER A 47 6.30 10.95 -22.73
CA SER A 47 7.16 11.28 -23.87
C SER A 47 6.43 11.31 -25.22
N HIS A 48 5.21 10.79 -25.30
CA HIS A 48 4.37 10.78 -26.49
C HIS A 48 3.23 11.82 -26.40
N GLY A 49 3.20 12.64 -25.35
CA GLY A 49 2.20 13.68 -25.12
C GLY A 49 0.89 13.20 -24.50
N HIS A 50 0.80 11.96 -24.04
CA HIS A 50 -0.40 11.43 -23.38
C HIS A 50 -0.54 11.98 -21.96
N GLN A 51 -1.77 12.29 -21.57
CA GLN A 51 -2.13 12.75 -20.25
C GLN A 51 -1.79 11.68 -19.19
N LEU A 52 -1.05 12.07 -18.13
CA LEU A 52 -0.78 11.19 -17.00
C LEU A 52 -1.81 11.38 -15.88
N TYR A 53 -2.02 10.29 -15.14
CA TYR A 53 -2.73 10.22 -13.88
C TYR A 53 -1.73 9.90 -12.78
N GLU A 54 -1.89 10.57 -11.65
CA GLU A 54 -1.21 10.24 -10.41
C GLU A 54 -2.19 9.49 -9.51
N ALA A 55 -1.74 8.43 -8.85
CA ALA A 55 -2.52 7.70 -7.85
C ALA A 55 -1.73 7.67 -6.54
N ILE A 56 -2.39 8.10 -5.47
CA ILE A 56 -1.85 8.10 -4.12
C ILE A 56 -2.55 7.01 -3.33
N PRO A 57 -1.83 6.01 -2.78
CA PRO A 57 -2.44 4.98 -1.97
C PRO A 57 -2.96 5.56 -0.65
N ILE A 58 -4.18 5.16 -0.30
CA ILE A 58 -4.82 5.44 0.99
C ILE A 58 -4.79 4.13 1.77
N PHE A 59 -3.99 4.12 2.82
CA PHE A 59 -3.71 2.92 3.60
C PHE A 59 -3.63 3.31 5.09
N PRO A 60 -4.13 2.47 6.01
CA PRO A 60 -4.04 2.78 7.43
C PRO A 60 -2.58 2.92 7.86
N GLY A 61 -2.33 3.96 8.67
CA GLY A 61 -1.04 4.14 9.31
C GLY A 61 -0.75 2.95 10.22
N ILE A 62 0.51 2.49 10.20
CA ILE A 62 0.95 1.38 11.04
C ILE A 62 1.61 1.94 12.29
N ILE A 63 1.05 1.64 13.46
CA ILE A 63 1.63 2.01 14.75
C ILE A 63 2.31 0.76 15.32
N ASP A 64 3.64 0.81 15.46
CA ASP A 64 4.38 -0.20 16.19
C ASP A 64 4.16 0.01 17.70
N LEU A 65 3.42 -0.92 18.32
CA LEU A 65 3.12 -0.87 19.76
C LEU A 65 4.34 -1.21 20.62
N ARG A 66 5.42 -1.77 20.05
CA ARG A 66 6.68 -2.03 20.77
C ARG A 66 7.34 -0.74 21.22
N SER A 67 7.17 0.34 20.45
CA SER A 67 7.65 1.68 20.82
C SER A 67 7.08 2.19 22.16
N ILE A 68 5.92 1.68 22.56
CA ILE A 68 5.23 2.02 23.81
C ILE A 68 5.19 0.84 24.81
N GLY A 69 6.07 -0.15 24.66
CA GLY A 69 6.22 -1.27 25.60
C GLY A 69 5.09 -2.31 25.53
N ARG A 70 4.31 -2.32 24.44
CA ARG A 70 3.26 -3.32 24.18
C ARG A 70 3.69 -4.28 23.08
N VAL A 71 3.09 -5.47 23.05
CA VAL A 71 3.35 -6.46 22.00
C VAL A 71 2.30 -6.34 20.91
N GLY A 72 2.75 -6.15 19.67
CA GLY A 72 1.89 -6.17 18.48
C GLY A 72 2.05 -4.94 17.60
N VAL A 73 1.19 -4.87 16.59
CA VAL A 73 1.07 -3.77 15.65
C VAL A 73 -0.39 -3.33 15.66
N GLN A 74 -0.64 -2.03 15.71
CA GLN A 74 -1.99 -1.48 15.58
C GLN A 74 -2.09 -0.75 14.25
N TYR A 75 -3.11 -1.11 13.47
CA TYR A 75 -3.51 -0.34 12.30
C TYR A 75 -4.42 0.77 12.78
N ASP A 76 -4.06 2.02 12.47
CA ASP A 76 -4.83 3.20 12.83
C ASP A 76 -5.95 3.45 11.80
N GLU A 77 -6.58 4.62 11.87
CA GLU A 77 -7.50 5.10 10.83
C GLU A 77 -6.82 5.16 9.44
N LYS A 78 -7.62 5.02 8.38
CA LYS A 78 -7.13 5.11 7.00
C LYS A 78 -6.68 6.55 6.71
N VAL A 79 -5.37 6.76 6.70
CA VAL A 79 -4.78 8.05 6.34
C VAL A 79 -4.37 8.00 4.86
N VAL A 80 -4.49 9.13 4.17
CA VAL A 80 -3.82 9.28 2.86
C VAL A 80 -2.33 9.16 3.15
N LEU A 81 -1.65 8.16 2.58
CA LEU A 81 -0.21 8.04 2.73
C LEU A 81 0.46 9.12 1.87
N ASN A 82 0.35 10.38 2.32
CA ASN A 82 1.20 11.47 1.90
C ASN A 82 2.46 11.43 2.77
N LEU A 83 3.13 10.28 2.76
CA LEU A 83 4.45 10.13 3.36
C LEU A 83 5.32 11.18 2.66
N ALA A 84 5.92 12.08 3.45
CA ALA A 84 6.79 13.13 2.94
C ALA A 84 8.01 12.47 2.28
N GLY A 85 7.89 12.18 0.99
CA GLY A 85 8.76 11.28 0.24
C GLY A 85 7.92 10.49 -0.75
N SER A 86 7.89 10.97 -1.99
CA SER A 86 7.14 10.55 -3.18
C SER A 86 7.20 9.07 -3.60
N ASP A 87 7.69 8.17 -2.75
CA ASP A 87 8.10 6.82 -3.14
C ASP A 87 6.92 5.87 -3.40
N VAL A 88 5.71 6.21 -2.92
CA VAL A 88 4.51 5.39 -3.10
C VAL A 88 3.50 5.96 -4.11
N VAL A 89 3.79 7.11 -4.73
CA VAL A 89 2.91 7.72 -5.75
C VAL A 89 3.06 6.96 -7.06
N GLY A 90 1.95 6.42 -7.56
CA GLY A 90 1.89 5.70 -8.82
C GLY A 90 1.57 6.59 -10.00
N TRP A 91 2.13 6.27 -11.16
CA TRP A 91 1.93 7.01 -12.41
C TRP A 91 1.39 6.11 -13.52
N GLY A 92 0.47 6.62 -14.32
CA GLY A 92 -0.04 5.87 -15.47
C GLY A 92 -0.79 6.73 -16.49
N THR A 93 -0.87 6.22 -17.71
CA THR A 93 -1.70 6.83 -18.78
C THR A 93 -3.20 6.57 -18.59
N SER A 94 -3.57 5.81 -17.56
CA SER A 94 -4.94 5.60 -17.11
C SER A 94 -4.98 5.50 -15.58
N THR A 95 -6.15 5.70 -15.00
CA THR A 95 -6.38 5.56 -13.55
C THR A 95 -5.94 4.19 -13.05
N ARG A 96 -6.37 3.12 -13.74
CA ARG A 96 -6.02 1.74 -13.39
C ARG A 96 -4.51 1.50 -13.41
N LYS A 97 -3.77 2.04 -14.39
CA LYS A 97 -2.31 1.89 -14.44
C LYS A 97 -1.62 2.63 -13.31
N ALA A 98 -2.09 3.84 -12.99
CA ALA A 98 -1.54 4.62 -11.88
C ALA A 98 -1.75 3.91 -10.54
N GLU A 99 -2.94 3.33 -10.32
CA GLU A 99 -3.24 2.56 -9.10
C GLU A 99 -2.37 1.30 -8.95
N GLU A 100 -2.14 0.56 -10.04
CA GLU A 100 -1.25 -0.60 -10.02
C GLU A 100 0.21 -0.22 -9.76
N ASP A 101 0.69 0.87 -10.36
CA ASP A 101 2.04 1.39 -10.08
C ASP A 101 2.18 1.84 -8.62
N ALA A 102 1.15 2.50 -8.07
CA ALA A 102 1.12 2.89 -6.67
C ALA A 102 1.11 1.67 -5.73
N ALA A 103 0.33 0.65 -6.07
CA ALA A 103 0.29 -0.62 -5.35
C ALA A 103 1.63 -1.34 -5.37
N GLN A 104 2.28 -1.39 -6.53
CA GLN A 104 3.62 -1.99 -6.69
C GLN A 104 4.65 -1.29 -5.82
N ARG A 105 4.64 0.05 -5.84
CA ARG A 105 5.55 0.87 -5.03
C ARG A 105 5.32 0.68 -3.55
N LEU A 106 4.06 0.66 -3.10
CA LEU A 106 3.73 0.39 -1.71
C LEU A 106 4.22 -0.99 -1.26
N LEU A 107 4.00 -2.03 -2.06
CA LEU A 107 4.53 -3.38 -1.80
C LEU A 107 6.06 -3.40 -1.76
N SER A 108 6.72 -2.68 -2.66
CA SER A 108 8.19 -2.66 -2.75
C SER A 108 8.83 -1.87 -1.61
N SER A 109 8.15 -0.83 -1.12
CA SER A 109 8.65 0.02 -0.03
C SER A 109 8.63 -0.66 1.34
N GLY A 110 7.86 -1.73 1.52
CA GLY A 110 7.67 -2.37 2.82
C GLY A 110 6.83 -1.57 3.82
N TYR A 111 6.40 -0.35 3.49
CA TYR A 111 5.54 0.48 4.37
C TYR A 111 4.18 -0.15 4.71
N TYR A 112 3.76 -1.15 3.93
CA TYR A 112 2.53 -1.89 4.19
C TYR A 112 2.67 -2.92 5.32
N CYS A 113 3.88 -3.30 5.76
CA CYS A 113 4.06 -4.28 6.83
C CYS A 113 5.25 -3.96 7.74
N PHE A 114 5.03 -3.88 9.06
CA PHE A 114 6.11 -3.83 10.05
C PHE A 114 6.42 -5.23 10.61
N TYR A 115 7.71 -5.52 10.79
CA TYR A 115 8.24 -6.73 11.43
C TYR A 115 8.76 -6.43 12.83
#